data_AF-A0A815N3D5-F1
#
_entry.id   AF-A0A815N3D5-F1
#
_cell.length_a   1.000
_cell.length_b   1.000
_cell.length_c   1.000
_cell.angle_alpha   90.00
_cell.angle_beta   90.00
_cell.angle_gamma   90.00
#
_symmetry.space_group_name_H-M   'P 1'
#
loop_
_entity.id
_entity.type
_entity.pdbx_description
1 polymer ?
#
loop_
_entity_poly.entity_id
_entity_poly.type
_entity_poly.pdbx_seq_one_letter_code
_entity_poly.pdbx_strand_id
1 'polypeptide(L)'
;MYKTFTSYKKHIHRHHENLLHPVCQQQENTVINDMNTLAIQQPDATVIYPDTADNNHDNVIYADFDDDLDNQWNTLTTNISSKDEKINLLTVQQQFIRFLLEMREKHILPQTVIQSITTHIINLLDSVVELVEEQAKQENMTQQQSTTTISVDGMRKTVKQIEQSIILSTRNEYQFIQSCQKFFNYSPPIENVLSSNHLKKEYSYHIPIRNTLEKILQKDEMIPLLIDNIQHQTSITHNDPDLMFSRRDGVKGKIFKNQSFLIQLYVDGIGVTNPIGPKKDQHKLTLVYFMLEDIPNIFRSTLQCINLAAICYTKNLNNDEKLRKFYDPIVNDLNDLQSTGLIFDTFNSQLHFTFTTIAADNLAAHEIAGMQQTFSSGYFCRRCLITYENRLIPLTDIHFIQRTHLQHTKCLQLLENNPHIKSMYGVIGPSPLDNLINFDTTASLPGDVMHDYFEGVCPIIIMAMLKEASNLKLITFAAIQERTENFSYGELDASNKPPSIQVKHLNNDRITGSAAQKF
;
A
#
# COMPACT_ATOMS: atom_id res chain seq x y z
N MET A 1 35.13 17.90 -7.67
CA MET A 1 33.90 17.48 -6.99
C MET A 1 33.15 18.73 -6.55
N TYR A 2 31.91 18.92 -7.02
CA TYR A 2 31.13 20.13 -6.77
C TYR A 2 30.67 20.16 -5.30
N LYS A 3 30.92 21.27 -4.60
CA LYS A 3 30.67 21.37 -3.15
C LYS A 3 29.19 21.55 -2.80
N THR A 4 28.36 21.93 -3.76
CA THR A 4 26.91 22.10 -3.58
C THR A 4 26.16 21.64 -4.82
N PHE A 5 24.93 21.15 -4.63
CA PHE A 5 24.03 20.76 -5.72
C PHE A 5 23.78 21.91 -6.70
N THR A 6 23.67 23.16 -6.20
CA THR A 6 23.56 24.36 -7.03
C THR A 6 24.78 24.57 -7.93
N SER A 7 25.99 24.29 -7.45
CA SER A 7 27.21 24.42 -8.28
C SER A 7 27.30 23.32 -9.34
N TYR A 8 26.82 22.11 -9.03
CA TYR A 8 26.70 21.03 -10.01
C TYR A 8 25.64 21.35 -11.07
N LYS A 9 24.43 21.79 -10.66
CA LYS A 9 23.36 22.21 -11.58
C LYS A 9 23.82 23.34 -12.51
N LYS A 10 24.54 24.35 -11.98
CA LYS A 10 25.14 25.43 -12.79
C LYS A 10 26.19 24.91 -13.76
N HIS A 11 27.00 23.92 -13.38
CA HIS A 11 27.98 23.32 -14.27
C HIS A 11 27.31 22.53 -15.41
N ILE A 12 26.31 21.71 -15.09
CA ILE A 12 25.51 20.97 -16.07
C ILE A 12 24.85 21.94 -17.06
N HIS A 13 24.20 23.01 -16.58
CA HIS A 13 23.62 24.03 -17.45
C HIS A 13 24.66 24.78 -18.30
N ARG A 14 25.87 25.05 -17.81
CA ARG A 14 26.87 25.84 -18.55
C ARG A 14 27.70 25.05 -19.55
N HIS A 15 27.95 23.77 -19.28
CA HIS A 15 28.92 22.97 -20.03
C HIS A 15 28.28 21.80 -20.77
N HIS A 16 27.04 21.45 -20.41
CA HIS A 16 26.32 20.31 -20.98
C HIS A 16 24.92 20.71 -21.48
N GLU A 17 24.67 22.01 -21.67
CA GLU A 17 23.41 22.57 -22.18
C GLU A 17 22.96 21.90 -23.49
N ASN A 18 23.92 21.68 -24.38
CA ASN A 18 23.73 21.07 -25.69
C ASN A 18 23.23 19.61 -25.60
N LEU A 19 23.42 18.95 -24.46
CA LEU A 19 22.95 17.59 -24.18
C LEU A 19 21.55 17.59 -23.54
N LEU A 20 21.09 18.71 -22.99
CA LEU A 20 19.79 18.86 -22.35
C LEU A 20 18.69 19.28 -23.33
N HIS A 21 19.04 20.00 -24.40
CA HIS A 21 18.09 20.42 -25.43
C HIS A 21 18.67 20.17 -26.83
N PRO A 22 18.41 19.01 -27.44
CA PRO A 22 18.66 18.84 -28.86
C PRO A 22 17.54 19.59 -29.62
N VAL A 23 17.90 20.77 -30.14
CA VAL A 23 17.15 21.59 -31.10
C VAL A 23 16.01 22.45 -30.50
N CYS A 24 16.34 23.70 -30.18
CA CYS A 24 15.53 24.86 -30.57
C CYS A 24 16.37 26.14 -30.47
N GLN A 25 17.07 26.52 -31.54
CA GLN A 25 17.57 27.89 -31.70
C GLN A 25 16.47 28.70 -32.38
N GLN A 26 15.90 29.67 -31.66
CA GLN A 26 15.68 31.04 -32.13
C GLN A 26 14.94 31.89 -31.07
N GLN A 27 15.55 33.05 -30.76
CA GLN A 27 14.99 34.23 -30.07
C GLN A 27 14.76 34.01 -28.55
N GLU A 28 15.25 34.81 -27.60
CA GLU A 28 15.50 36.25 -27.57
C GLU A 28 16.68 36.58 -26.64
N ASN A 29 17.61 37.39 -27.13
CA ASN A 29 18.42 38.25 -26.28
C ASN A 29 17.58 39.48 -25.95
N THR A 30 17.34 39.80 -24.69
CA THR A 30 17.65 41.09 -24.02
C THR A 30 16.90 41.27 -22.70
N VAL A 31 17.53 42.02 -21.79
CA VAL A 31 17.03 42.62 -20.53
C VAL A 31 16.76 41.61 -19.38
N ILE A 32 17.28 41.70 -18.14
CA ILE A 32 17.70 42.82 -17.27
C ILE A 32 18.78 42.28 -16.30
N ASN A 33 19.95 42.95 -16.27
CA ASN A 33 20.73 43.10 -15.04
C ASN A 33 19.99 44.11 -14.16
N ASP A 34 19.61 43.73 -12.94
CA ASP A 34 19.86 44.52 -11.72
C ASP A 34 19.06 43.97 -10.54
N MET A 35 19.65 44.15 -9.35
CA MET A 35 19.10 44.00 -7.99
C MET A 35 19.43 42.69 -7.25
N ASN A 36 20.69 42.62 -6.82
CA ASN A 36 21.01 42.12 -5.49
C ASN A 36 20.39 43.03 -4.41
N THR A 37 20.31 42.49 -3.19
CA THR A 37 19.91 43.12 -1.92
C THR A 37 18.43 43.43 -1.74
N LEU A 38 17.68 42.47 -1.18
CA LEU A 38 16.74 42.75 -0.10
C LEU A 38 16.71 41.55 0.86
N ALA A 39 16.84 41.86 2.15
CA ALA A 39 17.02 40.95 3.27
C ALA A 39 15.79 40.07 3.50
N ILE A 40 16.00 38.77 3.69
CA ILE A 40 14.98 37.86 4.21
C ILE A 40 14.97 38.02 5.73
N GLN A 41 13.99 38.78 6.22
CA GLN A 41 13.50 38.61 7.59
C GLN A 41 12.73 37.30 7.64
N GLN A 42 13.19 36.36 8.47
CA GLN A 42 12.40 35.19 8.86
C GLN A 42 11.26 35.66 9.77
N PRO A 43 10.00 35.29 9.51
CA PRO A 43 9.01 35.20 10.55
C PRO A 43 9.05 33.79 11.15
N ASP A 44 9.29 33.74 12.46
CA ASP A 44 9.06 32.56 13.29
C ASP A 44 7.63 32.04 13.08
N ALA A 45 7.52 30.82 12.56
CA ALA A 45 6.32 30.01 12.65
C ALA A 45 6.69 28.77 13.46
N THR A 46 6.41 28.82 14.77
CA THR A 46 6.40 27.67 15.67
C THR A 46 5.41 26.62 15.14
N VAL A 47 5.94 25.59 14.49
CA VAL A 47 5.22 24.37 14.15
C VAL A 47 5.20 23.50 15.40
N ILE A 48 4.02 23.36 16.02
CA ILE A 48 3.78 22.37 17.07
C ILE A 48 3.49 21.04 16.36
N TYR A 49 4.45 20.11 16.43
CA TYR A 49 4.23 18.73 16.02
C TYR A 49 3.48 17.98 17.14
N PRO A 50 2.54 17.07 16.82
CA PRO A 50 2.07 16.09 17.79
C PRO A 50 3.21 15.10 18.06
N ASP A 51 3.63 14.99 19.32
CA ASP A 51 4.62 14.02 19.78
C ASP A 51 4.18 12.58 19.43
N THR A 52 4.92 11.93 18.54
CA THR A 52 5.02 10.47 18.48
C THR A 52 6.41 10.08 18.94
N ALA A 53 6.61 10.09 20.26
CA ALA A 53 7.78 9.51 20.91
C ALA A 53 7.44 8.06 21.29
N ASP A 54 7.89 7.11 20.47
CA ASP A 54 7.95 5.69 20.84
C ASP A 54 9.37 5.42 21.38
N ASN A 55 9.59 5.80 22.64
CA ASN A 55 10.82 5.51 23.36
C ASN A 55 10.71 4.09 23.96
N ASN A 56 11.34 3.12 23.31
CA ASN A 56 11.69 1.84 23.91
C ASN A 56 12.80 2.03 24.95
N HIS A 57 12.40 2.37 26.17
CA HIS A 57 13.10 1.94 27.36
C HIS A 57 12.15 1.11 28.20
N ASP A 58 12.57 -0.11 28.50
CA ASP A 58 11.93 -1.07 29.39
C ASP A 58 11.58 -0.39 30.73
N ASN A 59 10.35 0.11 30.83
CA ASN A 59 9.69 0.40 32.08
C ASN A 59 8.34 -0.32 32.01
N VAL A 60 8.30 -1.48 32.64
CA VAL A 60 7.05 -2.15 32.99
C VAL A 60 6.27 -1.16 33.86
N ILE A 61 5.29 -0.49 33.28
CA ILE A 61 4.32 0.31 34.03
C ILE A 61 3.42 -0.69 34.73
N TYR A 62 3.75 -1.05 35.97
CA TYR A 62 2.71 -1.46 36.90
C TYR A 62 1.75 -0.28 37.01
N ALA A 63 0.46 -0.52 36.89
CA ALA A 63 -0.53 0.45 37.31
C ALA A 63 -0.27 0.69 38.80
N ASP A 64 0.26 1.86 39.15
CA ASP A 64 0.28 2.33 40.54
C ASP A 64 -1.18 2.39 40.96
N PHE A 65 -1.58 1.41 41.77
CA PHE A 65 -2.82 1.47 42.51
C PHE A 65 -2.63 2.56 43.56
N ASP A 66 -3.28 3.72 43.37
CA ASP A 66 -3.49 4.67 44.45
C ASP A 66 -4.19 3.93 45.59
N ASP A 67 -3.48 3.75 46.72
CA ASP A 67 -3.88 3.04 47.94
C ASP A 67 -5.01 3.73 48.73
N ASP A 68 -5.76 4.66 48.11
CA ASP A 68 -6.77 5.51 48.77
C ASP A 68 -8.22 5.26 48.25
N LEU A 69 -8.49 4.09 47.67
CA LEU A 69 -9.81 3.72 47.14
C LEU A 69 -10.71 2.92 48.11
N ASP A 70 -10.33 2.81 49.38
CA ASP A 70 -10.93 1.83 50.30
C ASP A 70 -12.24 2.27 51.00
N ASN A 71 -12.86 3.41 50.62
CA ASN A 71 -14.05 3.89 51.34
C ASN A 71 -15.23 4.44 50.51
N GLN A 72 -15.24 4.33 49.18
CA GLN A 72 -16.38 4.82 48.37
C GLN A 72 -17.30 3.74 47.80
N TRP A 73 -17.01 2.45 47.98
CA TRP A 73 -17.78 1.36 47.36
C TRP A 73 -18.88 0.73 48.23
N ASN A 74 -19.05 1.17 49.48
CA ASN A 74 -19.98 0.49 50.39
C ASN A 74 -21.47 0.83 50.18
N THR A 75 -21.84 1.64 49.18
CA THR A 75 -23.26 1.76 48.79
C THR A 75 -23.43 2.29 47.38
N LEU A 76 -23.52 1.40 46.38
CA LEU A 76 -24.06 1.72 45.06
C LEU A 76 -25.58 1.96 45.18
N THR A 77 -25.95 3.15 45.64
CA THR A 77 -27.31 3.68 45.45
C THR A 77 -27.35 4.33 44.08
N THR A 78 -27.73 3.57 43.06
CA THR A 78 -27.98 4.10 41.73
C THR A 78 -29.27 4.91 41.74
N ASN A 79 -29.16 6.22 41.94
CA ASN A 79 -30.17 7.15 41.45
C ASN A 79 -30.14 7.07 39.93
N ILE A 80 -31.07 6.32 39.34
CA ILE A 80 -31.22 6.18 37.89
C ILE A 80 -31.55 7.57 37.32
N SER A 81 -30.52 8.30 36.90
CA SER A 81 -30.65 9.43 35.99
C SER A 81 -30.96 8.88 34.61
N SER A 82 -31.99 9.40 33.96
CA SER A 82 -32.54 8.93 32.68
C SER A 82 -31.63 9.16 31.46
N LYS A 83 -30.31 9.31 31.64
CA LYS A 83 -29.32 9.56 30.59
C LYS A 83 -28.20 8.53 30.48
N ASP A 84 -28.14 7.51 31.32
CA ASP A 84 -27.15 6.43 31.16
C ASP A 84 -27.60 5.46 30.07
N GLU A 85 -26.87 5.42 28.95
CA GLU A 85 -27.07 4.42 27.90
C GLU A 85 -26.89 3.02 28.50
N LYS A 86 -27.97 2.23 28.51
CA LYS A 86 -27.92 0.84 28.98
C LYS A 86 -27.00 0.02 28.08
N ILE A 87 -25.86 -0.43 28.62
CA ILE A 87 -25.03 -1.43 27.96
C ILE A 87 -25.87 -2.69 27.75
N ASN A 88 -25.93 -3.16 26.51
CA ASN A 88 -26.67 -4.36 26.14
C ASN A 88 -25.71 -5.48 25.69
N LEU A 89 -26.24 -6.69 25.55
CA LEU A 89 -25.46 -7.87 25.14
C LEU A 89 -24.79 -7.70 23.76
N LEU A 90 -25.40 -6.92 22.85
CA LEU A 90 -24.82 -6.64 21.53
C LEU A 90 -23.57 -5.75 21.65
N THR A 91 -23.55 -4.77 22.56
CA THR A 91 -22.37 -3.95 22.83
C THR A 91 -21.22 -4.80 23.35
N VAL A 92 -21.48 -5.71 24.29
CA VAL A 92 -20.46 -6.66 24.81
C VAL A 92 -19.94 -7.55 23.68
N GLN A 93 -20.84 -8.10 22.86
CA GLN A 93 -20.47 -8.92 21.71
C GLN A 93 -19.59 -8.14 20.72
N GLN A 94 -19.96 -6.91 20.39
CA GLN A 94 -19.18 -6.04 19.50
C GLN A 94 -17.77 -5.79 20.05
N GLN A 95 -17.63 -5.47 21.35
CA GLN A 95 -16.32 -5.26 21.96
C GLN A 95 -15.46 -6.53 21.95
N PHE A 96 -16.06 -7.69 22.21
CA PHE A 96 -15.34 -8.94 22.15
C PHE A 96 -14.84 -9.28 20.74
N ILE A 97 -15.66 -9.06 19.71
CA ILE A 97 -15.24 -9.28 18.31
C ILE A 97 -14.14 -8.28 17.92
N ARG A 98 -14.23 -7.02 18.37
CA ARG A 98 -13.16 -6.03 18.18
C ARG A 98 -11.86 -6.50 18.81
N PHE A 99 -11.91 -6.96 20.06
CA PHE A 99 -10.76 -7.50 20.76
C PHE A 99 -10.10 -8.62 19.95
N LEU A 100 -10.86 -9.60 19.49
CA LEU A 100 -10.32 -10.69 18.67
C LEU A 100 -9.77 -10.22 17.33
N LEU A 101 -10.41 -9.24 16.69
CA LEU A 101 -9.93 -8.65 15.45
C LEU A 101 -8.58 -7.95 15.65
N GLU A 102 -8.41 -7.22 16.75
CA GLU A 102 -7.14 -6.59 17.11
C GLU A 102 -6.05 -7.65 17.40
N MET A 103 -6.38 -8.71 18.14
CA MET A 103 -5.46 -9.84 18.36
C MET A 103 -4.98 -10.48 17.06
N ARG A 104 -5.88 -10.64 16.09
CA ARG A 104 -5.58 -11.28 14.81
C ARG A 104 -4.82 -10.36 13.86
N GLU A 105 -5.29 -9.14 13.66
CA GLU A 105 -4.80 -8.26 12.59
C GLU A 105 -3.72 -7.29 13.06
N LYS A 106 -3.77 -6.82 14.32
CA LYS A 106 -2.75 -5.92 14.88
C LYS A 106 -1.62 -6.70 15.54
N HIS A 107 -1.95 -7.76 16.26
CA HIS A 107 -0.96 -8.56 17.00
C HIS A 107 -0.53 -9.84 16.27
N ILE A 108 -1.16 -10.17 15.13
CA ILE A 108 -0.77 -11.28 14.24
C ILE A 108 -0.70 -12.61 15.01
N LEU A 109 -1.61 -12.79 15.97
CA LEU A 109 -1.60 -14.00 16.79
C LEU A 109 -2.15 -15.20 16.02
N PRO A 110 -1.53 -16.38 16.12
CA PRO A 110 -2.04 -17.59 15.48
C PRO A 110 -3.46 -17.91 15.97
N GLN A 111 -4.30 -18.44 15.08
CA GLN A 111 -5.68 -18.81 15.40
C GLN A 111 -5.79 -19.72 16.63
N THR A 112 -4.85 -20.64 16.82
CA THR A 112 -4.80 -21.54 17.98
C THR A 112 -4.56 -20.80 19.29
N VAL A 113 -3.75 -19.73 19.27
CA VAL A 113 -3.49 -18.87 20.43
C VAL A 113 -4.74 -18.05 20.76
N ILE A 114 -5.38 -17.47 19.75
CA ILE A 114 -6.63 -16.72 19.92
C ILE A 114 -7.75 -17.60 20.51
N GLN A 115 -7.86 -18.84 20.04
CA GLN A 115 -8.80 -19.82 20.59
C GLN A 115 -8.49 -20.14 22.06
N SER A 116 -7.22 -20.38 22.41
CA SER A 116 -6.81 -20.62 23.80
C SER A 116 -7.14 -19.43 24.71
N ILE A 117 -6.89 -18.20 24.25
CA ILE A 117 -7.18 -16.98 25.01
C ILE A 117 -8.68 -16.81 25.19
N THR A 118 -9.48 -17.07 24.15
CA THR A 118 -10.94 -17.08 24.24
C THR A 118 -11.43 -18.08 25.30
N THR A 119 -10.85 -19.28 25.34
CA THR A 119 -11.18 -20.28 26.38
C THR A 119 -10.80 -19.80 27.78
N HIS A 120 -9.62 -19.20 27.97
CA HIS A 120 -9.22 -18.68 29.26
C HIS A 120 -10.13 -17.53 29.75
N ILE A 121 -10.60 -16.67 28.85
CA ILE A 121 -11.57 -15.61 29.18
C ILE A 121 -12.89 -16.22 29.64
N ILE A 122 -13.41 -17.24 28.95
CA ILE A 122 -14.63 -17.94 29.35
C ILE A 122 -14.46 -18.57 30.75
N ASN A 123 -13.34 -19.25 30.99
CA ASN A 123 -13.06 -19.85 32.29
C ASN A 123 -12.94 -18.79 33.41
N LEU A 124 -12.36 -17.63 33.11
CA LEU A 124 -12.28 -16.52 34.06
C LEU A 124 -13.68 -16.00 34.42
N LEU A 125 -14.57 -15.87 33.44
CA LEU A 125 -15.96 -15.48 33.66
C LEU A 125 -16.70 -16.51 34.54
N ASP A 126 -16.47 -17.80 34.31
CA ASP A 126 -16.99 -18.88 35.15
C ASP A 126 -16.51 -18.74 36.61
N SER A 127 -15.20 -18.54 36.82
CA SER A 127 -14.64 -18.35 38.16
C SER A 127 -15.18 -17.10 38.87
N VAL A 128 -15.42 -16.00 38.15
CA VAL A 128 -16.05 -14.80 38.72
C VAL A 128 -17.47 -15.09 39.20
N VAL A 129 -18.26 -15.87 38.44
CA VAL A 129 -19.61 -16.28 38.86
C VAL A 129 -19.56 -17.17 40.10
N GLU A 130 -18.63 -18.12 40.15
CA GLU A 130 -18.44 -19.01 41.31
C GLU A 130 -18.06 -18.23 42.58
N LEU A 131 -17.19 -17.23 42.47
CA LEU A 131 -16.79 -16.38 43.59
C LEU A 131 -17.95 -15.53 44.12
N VAL A 132 -18.74 -14.91 43.23
CA VAL A 132 -19.92 -14.12 43.64
C VAL A 132 -20.96 -15.01 44.33
N GLU A 133 -21.12 -16.25 43.86
CA GLU A 133 -22.02 -17.22 44.49
C GLU A 133 -21.56 -17.65 45.88
N GLU A 134 -20.25 -17.81 46.07
CA GLU A 134 -19.69 -18.13 47.37
C GLU A 134 -19.89 -16.97 48.35
N GLN A 135 -19.63 -15.73 47.93
CA GLN A 135 -19.86 -14.53 48.72
C GLN A 135 -21.33 -14.39 49.14
N ALA A 136 -22.27 -14.56 48.20
CA ALA A 136 -23.69 -14.48 48.50
C ALA A 136 -24.18 -15.58 49.46
N LYS A 137 -23.57 -16.78 49.43
CA LYS A 137 -23.86 -17.85 50.41
C LYS A 137 -23.37 -17.46 51.81
N GLN A 138 -22.19 -16.84 51.92
CA GLN A 138 -21.61 -16.41 53.19
C GLN A 138 -22.41 -15.27 53.85
N GLU A 139 -22.86 -14.29 53.07
CA GLU A 139 -23.69 -13.16 53.55
C GLU A 139 -25.05 -13.61 54.09
N ASN A 140 -25.71 -14.57 53.41
CA ASN A 140 -26.97 -15.14 53.87
C ASN A 140 -26.84 -15.91 55.21
N MET A 141 -25.63 -16.32 55.59
CA MET A 141 -25.36 -16.96 56.89
C MET A 141 -25.10 -15.95 58.01
N THR A 142 -24.88 -14.65 57.71
CA THR A 142 -24.37 -13.68 58.71
C THR A 142 -25.33 -12.57 59.15
N GLN A 143 -26.33 -12.07 58.39
CA GLN A 143 -27.40 -11.23 58.95
C GLN A 143 -28.57 -10.88 58.01
N GLN A 144 -29.75 -10.68 58.61
CA GLN A 144 -30.96 -10.07 58.04
C GLN A 144 -30.71 -8.59 57.69
N GLN A 145 -30.61 -8.22 56.42
CA GLN A 145 -30.90 -6.83 56.02
C GLN A 145 -31.31 -6.69 54.56
N SER A 146 -32.28 -5.80 54.35
CA SER A 146 -32.96 -5.52 53.11
C SER A 146 -32.24 -4.42 52.35
N THR A 147 -31.35 -4.79 51.42
CA THR A 147 -30.86 -3.89 50.38
C THR A 147 -30.90 -4.60 49.03
N THR A 148 -31.31 -3.87 47.99
CA THR A 148 -31.52 -4.29 46.60
C THR A 148 -30.44 -5.24 46.11
N THR A 149 -30.72 -6.54 46.24
CA THR A 149 -29.82 -7.63 45.90
C THR A 149 -29.93 -7.86 44.40
N ILE A 150 -28.83 -7.70 43.66
CA ILE A 150 -28.72 -8.36 42.36
C ILE A 150 -28.88 -9.85 42.66
N SER A 151 -29.97 -10.45 42.21
CA SER A 151 -30.14 -11.89 42.35
C SER A 151 -28.94 -12.56 41.71
N VAL A 152 -28.23 -13.38 42.48
CA VAL A 152 -27.10 -14.18 42.01
C VAL A 152 -27.50 -14.99 40.77
N ASP A 153 -28.75 -15.47 40.70
CA ASP A 153 -29.32 -16.11 39.52
C ASP A 153 -29.39 -15.17 38.31
N GLY A 154 -29.71 -13.89 38.52
CA GLY A 154 -29.70 -12.85 37.50
C GLY A 154 -28.29 -12.59 36.95
N MET A 155 -27.27 -12.55 37.82
CA MET A 155 -25.88 -12.40 37.40
C MET A 155 -25.37 -13.63 36.65
N ARG A 156 -25.57 -14.84 37.20
CA ARG A 156 -25.27 -16.12 36.55
C ARG A 156 -25.89 -16.19 35.17
N LYS A 157 -27.18 -15.83 35.05
CA LYS A 157 -27.88 -15.82 33.76
C LYS A 157 -27.26 -14.83 32.78
N THR A 158 -26.87 -13.64 33.24
CA THR A 158 -26.23 -12.62 32.41
C THR A 158 -24.86 -13.08 31.91
N VAL A 159 -24.01 -13.63 32.78
CA VAL A 159 -22.69 -14.14 32.40
C VAL A 159 -22.81 -15.32 31.44
N LYS A 160 -23.71 -16.27 31.71
CA LYS A 160 -23.98 -17.40 30.79
C LYS A 160 -24.46 -16.93 29.42
N GLN A 161 -25.25 -15.84 29.35
CA GLN A 161 -25.63 -15.24 28.07
C GLN A 161 -24.44 -14.63 27.33
N ILE A 162 -23.52 -13.98 28.05
CA ILE A 162 -22.27 -13.44 27.48
C ILE A 162 -21.40 -14.57 26.93
N GLU A 163 -21.15 -15.62 27.72
CA GLU A 163 -20.38 -16.79 27.28
C GLU A 163 -20.98 -17.44 26.04
N GLN A 164 -22.29 -17.69 26.04
CA GLN A 164 -22.98 -18.26 24.89
C GLN A 164 -22.84 -17.37 23.65
N SER A 165 -22.97 -16.05 23.82
CA SER A 165 -22.79 -15.10 22.72
C SER A 165 -21.35 -15.14 22.18
N ILE A 166 -20.35 -15.17 23.07
CA ILE A 166 -18.93 -15.29 22.70
C ILE A 166 -18.72 -16.57 21.89
N ILE A 167 -19.09 -17.74 22.44
CA ILE A 167 -18.89 -19.04 21.81
C ILE A 167 -19.58 -19.11 20.44
N LEU A 168 -20.82 -18.64 20.33
CA LEU A 168 -21.58 -18.66 19.08
C LEU A 168 -21.02 -17.72 18.02
N SER A 169 -20.32 -16.66 18.42
CA SER A 169 -19.75 -15.68 17.49
C SER A 169 -18.34 -16.04 17.02
N THR A 170 -17.67 -16.97 17.70
CA THR A 170 -16.24 -17.28 17.47
C THR A 170 -15.93 -18.76 17.27
N ARG A 171 -16.96 -19.62 17.22
CA ARG A 171 -16.81 -21.07 17.05
C ARG A 171 -16.00 -21.46 15.81
N ASN A 172 -16.16 -20.71 14.73
CA ASN A 172 -15.47 -20.94 13.47
C ASN A 172 -15.33 -19.63 12.68
N GLU A 173 -14.50 -19.69 11.64
CA GLU A 173 -14.20 -18.54 10.79
C GLU A 173 -15.47 -17.92 10.19
N TYR A 174 -16.42 -18.75 9.76
CA TYR A 174 -17.66 -18.26 9.16
C TYR A 174 -18.47 -17.37 10.12
N GLN A 175 -18.64 -17.80 11.37
CA GLN A 175 -19.37 -17.02 12.38
C GLN A 175 -18.63 -15.75 12.80
N PHE A 176 -17.29 -15.82 12.87
CA PHE A 176 -16.46 -14.66 13.15
C PHE A 176 -16.58 -13.61 12.04
N ILE A 177 -16.49 -14.03 10.77
CA ILE A 177 -16.68 -13.15 9.61
C ILE A 177 -18.08 -12.58 9.58
N GLN A 178 -19.11 -13.38 9.84
CA GLN A 178 -20.51 -12.89 9.91
C GLN A 178 -20.67 -11.82 11.01
N SER A 179 -20.00 -11.99 12.14
CA SER A 179 -19.97 -10.99 13.22
C SER A 179 -19.23 -9.72 12.79
N CYS A 180 -18.12 -9.85 12.06
CA CYS A 180 -17.41 -8.70 11.50
C CYS A 180 -18.26 -7.93 10.48
N GLN A 181 -19.01 -8.63 9.63
CA GLN A 181 -19.96 -8.00 8.70
C GLN A 181 -21.03 -7.23 9.44
N LYS A 182 -21.59 -7.83 10.51
CA LYS A 182 -22.64 -7.22 11.32
C LYS A 182 -22.17 -5.99 12.08
N PHE A 183 -20.99 -6.04 12.70
CA PHE A 183 -20.55 -5.01 13.65
C PHE A 183 -19.59 -3.97 13.09
N PHE A 184 -18.83 -4.32 12.05
CA PHE A 184 -17.77 -3.47 11.50
C PHE A 184 -17.93 -3.22 10.00
N ASN A 185 -19.10 -3.52 9.44
CA ASN A 185 -19.37 -3.38 8.01
C ASN A 185 -18.27 -4.04 7.16
N TYR A 186 -17.76 -5.20 7.58
CA TYR A 186 -16.72 -5.91 6.83
C TYR A 186 -17.26 -6.42 5.49
N SER A 187 -16.45 -6.38 4.41
CA SER A 187 -16.77 -7.03 3.14
C SER A 187 -15.80 -8.19 2.92
N PRO A 188 -16.27 -9.45 2.92
CA PRO A 188 -15.41 -10.59 2.60
C PRO A 188 -15.02 -10.59 1.12
N PRO A 189 -13.88 -11.20 0.77
CA PRO A 189 -13.50 -11.42 -0.62
C PRO A 189 -14.54 -12.28 -1.36
N ILE A 190 -14.71 -12.01 -2.65
CA ILE A 190 -15.53 -12.77 -3.59
C ILE A 190 -14.65 -13.82 -4.27
N GLU A 191 -15.05 -15.09 -4.19
CA GLU A 191 -14.37 -16.20 -4.86
C GLU A 191 -14.75 -16.24 -6.35
N ASN A 192 -13.74 -16.22 -7.22
CA ASN A 192 -13.88 -16.30 -8.67
C ASN A 192 -13.29 -17.62 -9.19
N VAL A 193 -14.10 -18.38 -9.92
CA VAL A 193 -13.70 -19.67 -10.51
C VAL A 193 -12.96 -19.43 -11.82
N LEU A 194 -11.67 -19.81 -11.88
CA LEU A 194 -10.84 -19.68 -13.07
C LEU A 194 -11.03 -20.87 -14.04
N SER A 195 -11.10 -22.09 -13.48
CA SER A 195 -11.38 -23.30 -14.25
C SER A 195 -12.41 -24.18 -13.56
N SER A 196 -13.37 -24.66 -14.37
CA SER A 196 -14.46 -25.53 -13.92
C SER A 196 -14.13 -27.02 -14.08
N ASN A 197 -12.86 -27.39 -14.22
CA ASN A 197 -12.46 -28.76 -14.46
C ASN A 197 -12.79 -29.64 -13.24
N HIS A 198 -13.51 -30.75 -13.44
CA HIS A 198 -14.04 -31.59 -12.37
C HIS A 198 -12.98 -32.16 -11.41
N LEU A 199 -11.71 -32.22 -11.83
CA LEU A 199 -10.61 -32.82 -11.06
C LEU A 199 -9.85 -31.82 -10.17
N LYS A 200 -9.88 -30.53 -10.49
CA LYS A 200 -9.21 -29.48 -9.70
C LYS A 200 -9.80 -28.12 -10.03
N LYS A 201 -10.56 -27.56 -9.09
CA LYS A 201 -11.05 -26.18 -9.19
C LYS A 201 -9.92 -25.21 -8.88
N GLU A 202 -9.71 -24.25 -9.75
CA GLU A 202 -8.75 -23.18 -9.57
C GLU A 202 -9.50 -21.88 -9.31
N TYR A 203 -9.06 -21.17 -8.28
CA TYR A 203 -9.74 -19.99 -7.77
C TYR A 203 -8.83 -18.76 -7.79
N SER A 204 -9.47 -17.61 -7.83
CA SER A 204 -8.92 -16.32 -7.45
C SER A 204 -9.90 -15.63 -6.51
N TYR A 205 -9.44 -14.64 -5.76
CA TYR A 205 -10.28 -13.89 -4.83
C TYR A 205 -10.21 -12.41 -5.17
N HIS A 206 -11.38 -11.80 -5.31
CA HIS A 206 -11.57 -10.38 -5.60
C HIS A 206 -12.11 -9.66 -4.38
N ILE A 207 -11.55 -8.49 -4.06
CA ILE A 207 -12.01 -7.61 -3.01
C ILE A 207 -12.64 -6.42 -3.73
N PRO A 208 -13.98 -6.23 -3.66
CA PRO A 208 -14.64 -5.18 -4.42
C PRO A 208 -14.09 -3.79 -4.09
N ILE A 209 -13.53 -3.13 -5.11
CA ILE A 209 -12.92 -1.80 -4.98
C ILE A 209 -14.00 -0.80 -4.59
N ARG A 210 -15.19 -0.92 -5.21
CA ARG A 210 -16.37 -0.08 -4.94
C ARG A 210 -16.74 -0.10 -3.46
N ASN A 211 -16.99 -1.28 -2.89
CA ASN A 211 -17.38 -1.43 -1.49
C ASN A 211 -16.28 -0.97 -0.53
N THR A 212 -15.01 -1.16 -0.91
CA THR A 212 -13.87 -0.72 -0.11
C THR A 212 -13.79 0.81 -0.06
N LEU A 213 -13.92 1.48 -1.21
CA LEU A 213 -13.95 2.93 -1.31
C LEU A 213 -15.17 3.55 -0.61
N GLU A 214 -16.36 2.96 -0.78
CA GLU A 214 -17.57 3.40 -0.05
C GLU A 214 -17.30 3.47 1.47
N LYS A 215 -16.63 2.46 2.03
CA LYS A 215 -16.35 2.40 3.48
C LYS A 215 -15.21 3.32 3.91
N ILE A 216 -14.16 3.47 3.09
CA ILE A 216 -13.06 4.39 3.38
C ILE A 216 -13.56 5.83 3.38
N LEU A 217 -14.36 6.19 2.37
CA LEU A 217 -14.85 7.56 2.16
C LEU A 217 -16.07 7.92 3.01
N GLN A 218 -16.76 6.93 3.59
CA GLN A 218 -17.81 7.14 4.61
C GLN A 218 -17.26 7.77 5.90
N LYS A 219 -15.95 7.75 6.14
CA LYS A 219 -15.35 8.44 7.27
C LYS A 219 -15.41 9.96 7.03
N ASP A 220 -16.05 10.69 7.94
CA ASP A 220 -16.41 12.11 7.79
C ASP A 220 -15.26 13.02 7.33
N GLU A 221 -14.01 12.72 7.74
CA GLU A 221 -12.83 13.54 7.45
C GLU A 221 -12.14 13.19 6.13
N MET A 222 -12.42 12.03 5.53
CA MET A 222 -11.64 11.54 4.39
C MET A 222 -11.89 12.33 3.11
N ILE A 223 -13.16 12.58 2.75
CA ILE A 223 -13.49 13.34 1.54
C ILE A 223 -12.96 14.79 1.62
N PRO A 224 -13.20 15.55 2.72
CA PRO A 224 -12.61 16.88 2.89
C PRO A 224 -11.08 16.87 2.75
N LEU A 225 -10.39 15.93 3.41
CA LEU A 225 -8.94 15.79 3.34
C LEU A 225 -8.42 15.61 1.90
N LEU A 226 -9.10 14.79 1.10
CA LEU A 226 -8.73 14.56 -0.30
C LEU A 226 -8.93 15.83 -1.14
N ILE A 227 -10.07 16.50 -0.97
CA ILE A 227 -10.39 17.74 -1.71
C ILE A 227 -9.39 18.86 -1.37
N ASP A 228 -9.11 19.06 -0.09
CA ASP A 228 -8.18 20.08 0.39
C ASP A 228 -6.77 19.82 -0.14
N ASN A 229 -6.32 18.55 -0.14
CA ASN A 229 -5.02 18.19 -0.71
C ASN A 229 -4.96 18.45 -2.23
N ILE A 230 -6.01 18.13 -2.98
CA ILE A 230 -6.08 18.43 -4.42
C ILE A 230 -5.98 19.94 -4.66
N GLN A 231 -6.76 20.75 -3.92
CA GLN A 231 -6.76 22.20 -4.07
C GLN A 231 -5.40 22.80 -3.71
N HIS A 232 -4.80 22.34 -2.61
CA HIS A 232 -3.47 22.76 -2.19
C HIS A 232 -2.42 22.46 -3.26
N GLN A 233 -2.35 21.23 -3.76
CA GLN A 233 -1.40 20.85 -4.82
C GLN A 233 -1.62 21.66 -6.10
N THR A 234 -2.88 21.83 -6.52
CA THR A 234 -3.24 22.62 -7.71
C THR A 234 -2.79 24.07 -7.58
N SER A 235 -2.95 24.67 -6.40
CA SER A 235 -2.52 26.05 -6.16
C SER A 235 -1.00 26.21 -6.25
N ILE A 236 -0.24 25.21 -5.79
CA ILE A 236 1.22 25.23 -5.85
C ILE A 236 1.68 25.07 -7.30
N THR A 237 1.15 24.10 -8.04
CA THR A 237 1.56 23.86 -9.44
C THR A 237 1.10 24.95 -10.39
N HIS A 238 0.04 25.68 -10.06
CA HIS A 238 -0.31 26.91 -10.75
C HIS A 238 0.74 28.02 -10.55
N ASN A 239 1.30 28.13 -9.35
CA ASN A 239 2.30 29.15 -9.03
C ASN A 239 3.71 28.78 -9.50
N ASP A 240 4.03 27.49 -9.54
CA ASP A 240 5.30 26.95 -10.04
C ASP A 240 5.03 25.74 -10.95
N PRO A 241 4.97 25.95 -12.28
CA PRO A 241 4.66 24.90 -13.25
C PRO A 241 5.79 23.86 -13.41
N ASP A 242 6.97 24.09 -12.82
CA ASP A 242 8.05 23.09 -12.79
C ASP A 242 7.81 22.01 -11.72
N LEU A 243 6.84 22.22 -10.82
CA LEU A 243 6.47 21.24 -9.78
C LEU A 243 5.39 20.27 -10.28
N MET A 244 5.56 19.00 -9.92
CA MET A 244 4.57 17.94 -10.15
C MET A 244 4.39 17.12 -8.88
N PHE A 245 3.17 17.07 -8.35
CA PHE A 245 2.84 16.30 -7.14
C PHE A 245 2.04 15.04 -7.47
N SER A 246 1.27 15.06 -8.56
CA SER A 246 0.38 13.97 -8.95
C SER A 246 0.29 13.83 -10.46
N ARG A 247 -0.41 12.80 -10.92
CA ARG A 247 -0.74 12.64 -12.35
C ARG A 247 -1.62 13.77 -12.88
N ARG A 248 -2.32 14.52 -12.00
CA ARG A 248 -3.13 15.69 -12.40
C ARG A 248 -2.27 16.81 -12.97
N ASP A 249 -1.04 16.96 -12.47
CA ASP A 249 -0.13 18.03 -12.92
C ASP A 249 0.50 17.72 -14.28
N GLY A 250 0.48 16.45 -14.70
CA GLY A 250 1.05 16.03 -15.97
C GLY A 250 0.16 16.33 -17.17
N VAL A 251 0.71 16.18 -18.37
CA VAL A 251 -0.02 16.35 -19.65
C VAL A 251 -1.27 15.45 -19.73
N LYS A 252 -1.24 14.29 -19.06
CA LYS A 252 -2.38 13.37 -18.96
C LYS A 252 -3.48 13.83 -17.98
N GLY A 253 -3.17 14.75 -17.07
CA GLY A 253 -4.11 15.30 -16.09
C GLY A 253 -5.34 15.94 -16.71
N LYS A 254 -5.17 16.56 -17.89
CA LYS A 254 -6.26 17.20 -18.66
C LYS A 254 -7.30 16.22 -19.20
N ILE A 255 -7.01 14.91 -19.18
CA ILE A 255 -7.91 13.85 -19.66
C ILE A 255 -8.85 13.41 -18.54
N PHE A 256 -8.49 13.67 -17.28
CA PHE A 256 -9.29 13.29 -16.13
C PHE A 256 -10.49 14.23 -15.98
N LYS A 257 -11.61 13.71 -15.49
CA LYS A 257 -12.74 14.57 -15.14
C LYS A 257 -12.27 15.48 -13.99
N ASN A 258 -12.46 16.80 -14.11
CA ASN A 258 -11.96 17.78 -13.13
C ASN A 258 -12.41 17.53 -11.67
N GLN A 259 -13.43 16.70 -11.46
CA GLN A 259 -14.01 16.37 -10.15
C GLN A 259 -13.88 14.88 -9.76
N SER A 260 -13.04 14.09 -10.45
CA SER A 260 -12.85 12.67 -10.12
C SER A 260 -11.61 12.43 -9.27
N PHE A 261 -11.71 11.52 -8.29
CA PHE A 261 -10.56 10.99 -7.57
C PHE A 261 -9.76 10.00 -8.41
N LEU A 262 -8.43 10.00 -8.28
CA LEU A 262 -7.53 9.18 -9.06
C LEU A 262 -7.23 7.86 -8.36
N ILE A 263 -7.34 6.76 -9.10
CA ILE A 263 -7.03 5.41 -8.64
C ILE A 263 -5.83 4.88 -9.42
N GLN A 264 -4.79 4.49 -8.70
CA GLN A 264 -3.65 3.75 -9.23
C GLN A 264 -3.75 2.29 -8.81
N LEU A 265 -3.42 1.38 -9.73
CA LEU A 265 -3.20 -0.04 -9.44
C LEU A 265 -1.70 -0.34 -9.29
N TYR A 266 -1.37 -1.35 -8.49
CA TYR A 266 -0.04 -1.92 -8.39
C TYR A 266 -0.12 -3.45 -8.38
N VAL A 267 0.74 -4.13 -9.14
CA VAL A 267 0.78 -5.59 -9.18
C VAL A 267 2.12 -6.07 -8.67
N ASP A 268 2.06 -6.97 -7.69
CA ASP A 268 3.22 -7.59 -7.09
C ASP A 268 3.02 -9.10 -6.98
N GLY A 269 4.13 -9.82 -6.83
CA GLY A 269 4.13 -11.25 -6.67
C GLY A 269 4.92 -11.70 -5.46
N ILE A 270 4.25 -12.29 -4.46
CA ILE A 270 4.89 -12.73 -3.21
C ILE A 270 5.10 -14.25 -3.23
N GLY A 271 6.27 -14.70 -2.78
CA GLY A 271 6.51 -16.10 -2.43
C GLY A 271 6.08 -16.36 -0.98
N VAL A 272 5.22 -17.34 -0.73
CA VAL A 272 4.78 -17.68 0.65
C VAL A 272 5.71 -18.67 1.36
N THR A 273 6.77 -19.12 0.70
CA THR A 273 7.79 -20.01 1.27
C THR A 273 9.01 -19.23 1.75
N ASN A 274 9.93 -19.90 2.45
CA ASN A 274 11.19 -19.32 2.88
C ASN A 274 11.89 -18.64 1.68
N PRO A 275 12.09 -17.31 1.71
CA PRO A 275 12.60 -16.53 0.57
C PRO A 275 14.04 -16.90 0.18
N ILE A 276 14.77 -17.60 1.04
CA ILE A 276 16.18 -17.99 0.86
C ILE A 276 16.30 -19.41 0.27
N GLY A 277 15.24 -20.23 0.35
CA GLY A 277 15.29 -21.64 -0.03
C GLY A 277 15.17 -21.90 -1.54
N PRO A 278 15.55 -23.09 -2.03
CA PRO A 278 15.42 -23.49 -3.44
C PRO A 278 13.98 -23.55 -3.94
N LYS A 279 13.00 -23.45 -3.03
CA LYS A 279 11.55 -23.47 -3.30
C LYS A 279 10.89 -22.10 -3.12
N LYS A 280 11.66 -21.01 -3.05
CA LYS A 280 11.16 -19.63 -2.84
C LYS A 280 10.06 -19.22 -3.85
N ASP A 281 10.17 -19.69 -5.10
CA ASP A 281 9.22 -19.36 -6.17
C ASP A 281 8.20 -20.48 -6.42
N GLN A 282 8.20 -21.56 -5.60
CA GLN A 282 7.31 -22.69 -5.82
C GLN A 282 5.84 -22.31 -5.55
N HIS A 283 5.62 -21.46 -4.55
CA HIS A 283 4.31 -21.02 -4.10
C HIS A 283 4.19 -19.49 -4.19
N LYS A 284 4.08 -18.98 -5.42
CA LYS A 284 3.93 -17.54 -5.69
C LYS A 284 2.45 -17.17 -5.76
N LEU A 285 2.08 -16.06 -5.13
CA LEU A 285 0.77 -15.41 -5.25
C LEU A 285 0.96 -14.12 -6.06
N THR A 286 0.05 -13.86 -6.97
CA THR A 286 -0.09 -12.59 -7.68
C THR A 286 -1.12 -11.76 -6.93
N LEU A 287 -0.76 -10.53 -6.56
CA LEU A 287 -1.63 -9.59 -5.86
C LEU A 287 -1.80 -8.33 -6.70
N VAL A 288 -3.03 -7.83 -6.74
CA VAL A 288 -3.36 -6.52 -7.32
C VAL A 288 -3.79 -5.64 -6.17
N TYR A 289 -3.09 -4.52 -6.00
CA TYR A 289 -3.41 -3.47 -5.05
C TYR A 289 -3.99 -2.26 -5.76
N PHE A 290 -4.73 -1.44 -5.02
CA PHE A 290 -5.15 -0.12 -5.45
C PHE A 290 -4.93 0.91 -4.34
N MET A 291 -4.74 2.15 -4.76
CA MET A 291 -4.53 3.30 -3.88
C MET A 291 -5.13 4.55 -4.52
N LEU A 292 -5.65 5.44 -3.68
CA LEU A 292 -6.09 6.77 -4.12
C LEU A 292 -4.86 7.67 -4.23
N GLU A 293 -4.58 8.20 -5.41
CA GLU A 293 -3.44 9.12 -5.60
C GLU A 293 -3.66 10.44 -4.84
N ASP A 294 -4.91 10.82 -4.58
CA ASP A 294 -5.24 12.09 -3.93
C ASP A 294 -5.02 12.12 -2.42
N ILE A 295 -4.68 10.98 -1.81
CA ILE A 295 -4.25 10.93 -0.41
C ILE A 295 -3.00 11.80 -0.25
N PRO A 296 -2.89 12.63 0.81
CA PRO A 296 -1.70 13.44 1.07
C PRO A 296 -0.42 12.61 1.01
N ASN A 297 0.64 13.19 0.42
CA ASN A 297 1.89 12.47 0.13
C ASN A 297 2.49 11.77 1.36
N ILE A 298 2.34 12.36 2.55
CA ILE A 298 2.84 11.84 3.83
C ILE A 298 2.19 10.51 4.25
N PHE A 299 0.96 10.22 3.79
CA PHE A 299 0.23 9.01 4.17
C PHE A 299 0.23 7.95 3.07
N ARG A 300 0.57 8.31 1.82
CA ARG A 300 0.39 7.45 0.65
C ARG A 300 1.20 6.15 0.72
N SER A 301 2.34 6.16 1.42
CA SER A 301 3.18 4.96 1.63
C SER A 301 2.77 4.11 2.84
N THR A 302 1.79 4.54 3.62
CA THR A 302 1.32 3.76 4.78
C THR A 302 0.50 2.56 4.32
N LEU A 303 0.64 1.43 5.03
CA LEU A 303 -0.10 0.20 4.71
C LEU A 303 -1.63 0.39 4.75
N GLN A 304 -2.12 1.35 5.54
CA GLN A 304 -3.55 1.67 5.62
C GLN A 304 -4.10 2.32 4.35
N CYS A 305 -3.24 2.92 3.51
CA CYS A 305 -3.63 3.56 2.26
C CYS A 305 -3.46 2.65 1.03
N ILE A 306 -2.87 1.46 1.21
CA ILE A 306 -2.61 0.48 0.14
C ILE A 306 -3.60 -0.67 0.31
N ASN A 307 -4.58 -0.76 -0.58
CA ASN A 307 -5.70 -1.69 -0.44
C ASN A 307 -5.55 -2.85 -1.42
N LEU A 308 -5.88 -4.06 -0.99
CA LEU A 308 -5.88 -5.23 -1.87
C LEU A 308 -7.17 -5.23 -2.72
N ALA A 309 -7.03 -5.40 -4.04
CA ALA A 309 -8.13 -5.57 -4.99
C ALA A 309 -8.32 -7.04 -5.40
N ALA A 310 -7.23 -7.79 -5.59
CA ALA A 310 -7.34 -9.21 -5.95
C ALA A 310 -6.10 -10.01 -5.56
N ILE A 311 -6.30 -11.32 -5.40
CA ILE A 311 -5.24 -12.28 -5.12
C ILE A 311 -5.48 -13.60 -5.86
N CYS A 312 -4.44 -14.17 -6.45
CA CYS A 312 -4.49 -15.46 -7.10
C CYS A 312 -3.19 -16.23 -6.93
N TYR A 313 -3.28 -17.57 -6.93
CA TYR A 313 -2.10 -18.40 -7.08
C TYR A 313 -1.53 -18.25 -8.49
N THR A 314 -0.30 -17.74 -8.62
CA THR A 314 0.28 -17.32 -9.92
C THR A 314 0.24 -18.43 -10.97
N LYS A 315 0.43 -19.70 -10.59
CA LYS A 315 0.40 -20.83 -11.53
C LYS A 315 -0.98 -21.09 -12.15
N ASN A 316 -2.04 -20.58 -11.55
CA ASN A 316 -3.38 -20.66 -12.12
C ASN A 316 -3.56 -19.65 -13.26
N LEU A 317 -2.75 -18.58 -13.33
CA LEU A 317 -2.79 -17.55 -14.37
C LEU A 317 -1.95 -17.98 -15.60
N ASN A 318 -2.18 -19.18 -16.10
CA ASN A 318 -1.31 -19.81 -17.11
C ASN A 318 -1.82 -19.69 -18.56
N ASN A 319 -2.90 -18.95 -18.80
CA ASN A 319 -3.42 -18.66 -20.12
C ASN A 319 -4.26 -17.38 -20.12
N ASP A 320 -4.52 -16.83 -21.30
CA ASP A 320 -5.24 -15.57 -21.49
C ASP A 320 -6.67 -15.59 -20.95
N GLU A 321 -7.38 -16.73 -21.05
CA GLU A 321 -8.75 -16.85 -20.55
C GLU A 321 -8.79 -16.69 -19.02
N LYS A 322 -7.91 -17.37 -18.30
CA LYS A 322 -7.82 -17.27 -16.83
C LYS A 322 -7.28 -15.92 -16.39
N LEU A 323 -6.33 -15.36 -17.14
CA LEU A 323 -5.82 -14.01 -16.88
C LEU A 323 -6.94 -12.97 -17.00
N ARG A 324 -7.77 -13.06 -18.05
CA ARG A 324 -8.97 -12.22 -18.20
C ARG A 324 -9.95 -12.40 -17.05
N LYS A 325 -10.34 -13.65 -16.72
CA LYS A 325 -11.23 -13.93 -15.58
C LYS A 325 -10.71 -13.37 -14.24
N PHE A 326 -9.40 -13.30 -14.05
CA PHE A 326 -8.79 -12.71 -12.87
C PHE A 326 -8.92 -11.17 -12.83
N TYR A 327 -8.74 -10.49 -13.96
CA TYR A 327 -8.79 -9.03 -14.04
C TYR A 327 -10.20 -8.46 -14.32
N ASP A 328 -11.11 -9.22 -14.94
CA ASP A 328 -12.46 -8.76 -15.29
C ASP A 328 -13.23 -8.15 -14.10
N PRO A 329 -13.20 -8.72 -12.88
CA PRO A 329 -13.85 -8.10 -11.72
C PRO A 329 -13.29 -6.72 -11.38
N ILE A 330 -11.96 -6.53 -11.47
CA ILE A 330 -11.30 -5.25 -11.24
C ILE A 330 -11.70 -4.24 -12.33
N VAL A 331 -11.70 -4.68 -13.59
CA VAL A 331 -12.11 -3.85 -14.73
C VAL A 331 -13.55 -3.38 -14.57
N ASN A 332 -14.45 -4.28 -14.17
CA ASN A 332 -15.85 -3.96 -13.95
C ASN A 332 -16.04 -2.96 -12.81
N ASP A 333 -15.38 -3.15 -11.67
CA ASP A 333 -15.44 -2.21 -10.54
C ASP A 333 -14.95 -0.82 -10.94
N LEU A 334 -13.80 -0.73 -11.61
CA LEU A 334 -13.25 0.56 -12.05
C LEU A 334 -14.10 1.22 -13.13
N ASN A 335 -14.66 0.46 -14.07
CA ASN A 335 -15.55 1.01 -15.08
C ASN A 335 -16.85 1.54 -14.46
N ASP A 336 -17.42 0.84 -13.48
CA ASP A 336 -18.55 1.33 -12.70
C ASP A 336 -18.18 2.64 -11.97
N LEU A 337 -17.10 2.64 -11.18
CA LEU A 337 -16.64 3.84 -10.45
C LEU A 337 -16.34 5.04 -11.37
N GLN A 338 -15.86 4.81 -12.60
CA GLN A 338 -15.59 5.86 -13.59
C GLN A 338 -16.88 6.41 -14.24
N SER A 339 -17.89 5.55 -14.44
CA SER A 339 -19.13 5.87 -15.15
C SER A 339 -20.26 6.30 -14.22
N THR A 340 -20.53 5.54 -13.17
CA THR A 340 -21.60 5.74 -12.19
C THR A 340 -21.11 6.37 -10.88
N GLY A 341 -19.84 6.19 -10.51
CA GLY A 341 -19.29 6.78 -9.28
C GLY A 341 -19.98 6.31 -7.99
N LEU A 342 -19.80 7.06 -6.90
CA LEU A 342 -20.35 6.80 -5.57
C LEU A 342 -21.19 7.99 -5.10
N ILE A 343 -22.29 7.71 -4.40
CA ILE A 343 -23.16 8.73 -3.81
C ILE A 343 -23.01 8.66 -2.30
N PHE A 344 -22.75 9.80 -1.67
CA PHE A 344 -22.67 9.94 -0.22
C PHE A 344 -23.72 10.96 0.25
N ASP A 345 -24.51 10.57 1.25
CA ASP A 345 -25.59 11.40 1.79
C ASP A 345 -25.08 12.75 2.32
N THR A 346 -23.85 12.77 2.83
CA THR A 346 -23.18 13.96 3.40
C THR A 346 -22.94 15.07 2.38
N PHE A 347 -22.73 14.74 1.11
CA PHE A 347 -22.38 15.72 0.06
C PHE A 347 -23.48 15.91 -0.99
N ASN A 348 -24.50 15.03 -1.00
CA ASN A 348 -25.58 15.01 -1.98
C ASN A 348 -25.07 15.15 -3.44
N SER A 349 -23.87 14.63 -3.70
CA SER A 349 -23.14 14.75 -4.95
C SER A 349 -22.51 13.42 -5.33
N GLN A 350 -22.52 13.13 -6.63
CA GLN A 350 -21.93 11.93 -7.19
C GLN A 350 -20.42 12.12 -7.35
N LEU A 351 -19.63 11.35 -6.61
CA LEU A 351 -18.18 11.34 -6.68
C LEU A 351 -17.73 10.31 -7.71
N HIS A 352 -17.04 10.77 -8.74
CA HIS A 352 -16.47 9.89 -9.77
C HIS A 352 -15.03 9.54 -9.44
N PHE A 353 -14.57 8.44 -10.03
CA PHE A 353 -13.18 8.04 -9.96
C PHE A 353 -12.59 8.00 -11.36
N THR A 354 -11.26 7.96 -11.47
CA THR A 354 -10.56 7.79 -12.74
C THR A 354 -9.35 6.91 -12.52
N PHE A 355 -9.29 5.82 -13.27
CA PHE A 355 -8.11 4.98 -13.35
C PHE A 355 -6.98 5.76 -14.03
N THR A 356 -5.78 5.72 -13.43
CA THR A 356 -4.61 6.42 -13.95
C THR A 356 -3.62 5.46 -14.59
N THR A 357 -3.10 4.53 -13.80
CA THR A 357 -1.99 3.66 -14.15
C THR A 357 -2.03 2.35 -13.37
N ILE A 358 -1.34 1.36 -13.92
CA ILE A 358 -1.03 0.09 -13.26
C ILE A 358 0.48 -0.09 -13.26
N ALA A 359 1.11 0.06 -12.10
CA ALA A 359 2.54 -0.19 -11.91
C ALA A 359 2.78 -1.67 -11.61
N ALA A 360 3.88 -2.23 -12.10
CA ALA A 360 4.26 -3.62 -11.85
C ALA A 360 5.73 -3.82 -12.23
N ASP A 361 6.34 -4.90 -11.73
CA ASP A 361 7.65 -5.33 -12.22
C ASP A 361 7.64 -5.58 -13.74
N ASN A 362 8.82 -5.65 -14.36
CA ASN A 362 8.90 -5.79 -15.83
C ASN A 362 8.18 -7.03 -16.37
N LEU A 363 8.18 -8.14 -15.62
CA LEU A 363 7.57 -9.39 -16.06
C LEU A 363 6.04 -9.29 -16.04
N ALA A 364 5.46 -8.87 -14.93
CA ALA A 364 4.04 -8.66 -14.75
C ALA A 364 3.52 -7.53 -15.66
N ALA A 365 4.28 -6.45 -15.83
CA ALA A 365 3.90 -5.37 -16.75
C ALA A 365 3.83 -5.84 -18.21
N HIS A 366 4.70 -6.75 -18.64
CA HIS A 366 4.65 -7.36 -19.97
C HIS A 366 3.47 -8.33 -20.11
N GLU A 367 3.16 -9.12 -19.07
CA GLU A 367 1.98 -9.99 -19.03
C GLU A 367 0.68 -9.18 -19.19
N ILE A 368 0.52 -8.12 -18.39
CA ILE A 368 -0.63 -7.22 -18.44
C ILE A 368 -0.68 -6.50 -19.80
N ALA A 369 0.46 -6.19 -20.40
CA ALA A 369 0.50 -5.55 -21.71
C ALA A 369 0.14 -6.47 -22.89
N GLY A 370 0.02 -7.78 -22.69
CA GLY A 370 -0.09 -8.71 -23.81
C GLY A 370 1.19 -8.75 -24.66
N MET A 371 2.35 -8.58 -24.02
CA MET A 371 3.67 -8.57 -24.66
C MET A 371 4.50 -9.78 -24.26
N GLN A 372 5.50 -10.10 -25.09
CA GLN A 372 6.43 -11.20 -24.81
C GLN A 372 7.14 -10.99 -23.47
N GLN A 373 7.27 -12.05 -22.70
CA GLN A 373 7.96 -12.06 -21.40
C GLN A 373 9.45 -12.48 -21.53
N THR A 374 9.98 -12.47 -22.75
CA THR A 374 11.39 -12.75 -23.05
C THR A 374 12.16 -11.45 -23.23
N PHE A 375 13.13 -11.22 -22.34
CA PHE A 375 13.94 -10.00 -22.30
C PHE A 375 15.32 -10.15 -22.94
N SER A 376 15.63 -11.33 -23.48
CA SER A 376 16.94 -11.68 -24.05
C SER A 376 16.95 -11.78 -25.59
N SER A 377 15.86 -11.38 -26.26
CA SER A 377 15.76 -11.42 -27.72
C SER A 377 14.64 -10.51 -28.26
N GLY A 378 14.68 -10.21 -29.56
CA GLY A 378 13.61 -9.51 -30.27
C GLY A 378 13.29 -8.11 -29.71
N TYR A 379 12.02 -7.72 -29.77
CA TYR A 379 11.52 -6.44 -29.28
C TYR A 379 11.07 -6.55 -27.83
N PHE A 380 12.02 -6.36 -26.91
CA PHE A 380 11.82 -6.58 -25.48
C PHE A 380 11.32 -5.35 -24.71
N CYS A 381 11.42 -4.14 -25.28
CA CYS A 381 10.98 -2.93 -24.59
C CYS A 381 9.49 -2.66 -24.80
N ARG A 382 8.76 -2.41 -23.72
CA ARG A 382 7.34 -1.99 -23.75
C ARG A 382 7.12 -0.52 -24.08
N ARG A 383 8.17 0.31 -24.06
CA ARG A 383 8.09 1.75 -24.36
C ARG A 383 8.51 2.11 -25.78
N CYS A 384 9.45 1.37 -26.36
CA CYS A 384 9.99 1.65 -27.68
C CYS A 384 10.18 0.36 -28.50
N LEU A 385 10.49 0.55 -29.79
CA LEU A 385 10.77 -0.54 -30.74
C LEU A 385 12.26 -0.92 -30.80
N ILE A 386 13.03 -0.70 -29.72
CA ILE A 386 14.41 -1.18 -29.68
C ILE A 386 14.44 -2.72 -29.70
N THR A 387 15.38 -3.27 -30.46
CA THR A 387 15.66 -4.71 -30.48
C THR A 387 16.75 -5.06 -29.48
N TYR A 388 16.76 -6.31 -29.03
CA TYR A 388 17.81 -6.81 -28.14
C TYR A 388 19.20 -6.62 -28.74
N GLU A 389 19.38 -6.82 -30.03
CA GLU A 389 20.65 -6.62 -30.74
C GLU A 389 21.15 -5.17 -30.66
N ASN A 390 20.23 -4.21 -30.70
CA ASN A 390 20.54 -2.78 -30.69
C ASN A 390 20.65 -2.17 -29.29
N ARG A 391 20.46 -2.95 -28.21
CA ARG A 391 20.42 -2.43 -26.82
C ARG A 391 21.72 -1.80 -26.32
N LEU A 392 22.84 -2.11 -26.97
CA LEU A 392 24.18 -1.62 -26.60
C LEU A 392 24.65 -0.44 -27.47
N ILE A 393 23.82 0.02 -28.42
CA ILE A 393 24.14 1.21 -29.20
C ILE A 393 24.13 2.42 -28.24
N PRO A 394 25.17 3.28 -28.27
CA PRO A 394 25.21 4.48 -27.45
C PRO A 394 23.96 5.34 -27.61
N LEU A 395 23.51 5.97 -26.51
CA LEU A 395 22.32 6.84 -26.53
C LEU A 395 22.43 8.00 -27.55
N THR A 396 23.66 8.42 -27.88
CA THR A 396 23.93 9.45 -28.90
C THR A 396 23.64 8.98 -30.32
N ASP A 397 23.69 7.67 -30.55
CA ASP A 397 23.70 7.06 -31.88
C ASP A 397 22.40 6.28 -32.16
N ILE A 398 21.55 6.13 -31.15
CA ILE A 398 20.28 5.41 -31.25
C ILE A 398 19.08 6.36 -31.31
N HIS A 399 18.19 6.12 -32.28
CA HIS A 399 16.90 6.78 -32.35
C HIS A 399 15.81 5.87 -31.76
N PHE A 400 15.26 6.26 -30.61
CA PHE A 400 14.17 5.51 -29.99
C PHE A 400 12.83 5.81 -30.67
N ILE A 401 12.28 4.81 -31.35
CA ILE A 401 10.91 4.88 -31.87
C ILE A 401 9.96 4.45 -30.75
N GLN A 402 9.23 5.42 -30.18
CA GLN A 402 8.24 5.15 -29.15
C GLN A 402 7.07 4.34 -29.71
N ARG A 403 6.55 3.41 -28.92
CA ARG A 403 5.33 2.67 -29.26
C ARG A 403 4.12 3.57 -29.13
N THR A 404 3.18 3.43 -30.05
CA THR A 404 1.90 4.15 -30.05
C THR A 404 0.73 3.19 -29.96
N HIS A 405 -0.39 3.66 -29.40
CA HIS A 405 -1.64 2.92 -29.37
C HIS A 405 -2.03 2.38 -30.75
N LEU A 406 -1.99 3.24 -31.78
CA LEU A 406 -2.33 2.85 -33.15
C LEU A 406 -1.44 1.73 -33.70
N GLN A 407 -0.13 1.77 -33.43
CA GLN A 407 0.77 0.67 -33.82
C GLN A 407 0.44 -0.62 -33.07
N HIS A 408 0.14 -0.52 -31.78
CA HIS A 408 -0.24 -1.67 -30.96
C HIS A 408 -1.51 -2.35 -31.51
N THR A 409 -2.56 -1.58 -31.78
CA THR A 409 -3.81 -2.10 -32.38
C THR A 409 -3.57 -2.79 -33.72
N LYS A 410 -2.71 -2.22 -34.58
CA LYS A 410 -2.34 -2.86 -35.85
C LYS A 410 -1.61 -4.19 -35.65
N CYS A 411 -0.75 -4.30 -34.64
CA CYS A 411 -0.09 -5.56 -34.31
C CYS A 411 -1.11 -6.63 -33.90
N LEU A 412 -2.10 -6.27 -33.07
CA LEU A 412 -3.17 -7.19 -32.66
C LEU A 412 -4.00 -7.67 -33.85
N GLN A 413 -4.42 -6.77 -34.74
CA GLN A 413 -5.15 -7.12 -35.97
C GLN A 413 -4.36 -8.08 -36.86
N LEU A 414 -3.03 -7.90 -36.97
CA LEU A 414 -2.18 -8.79 -37.76
C LEU A 414 -2.08 -10.18 -37.14
N LEU A 415 -1.97 -10.27 -35.81
CA LEU A 415 -1.94 -11.54 -35.08
C LEU A 415 -3.27 -12.30 -35.23
N GLU A 416 -4.40 -11.61 -35.10
CA GLU A 416 -5.73 -12.18 -35.27
C GLU A 416 -5.93 -12.75 -36.69
N ASN A 417 -5.49 -12.01 -37.71
CA ASN A 417 -5.60 -12.44 -39.11
C ASN A 417 -4.58 -13.51 -39.53
N ASN A 418 -3.53 -13.75 -38.73
CA ASN A 418 -2.45 -14.68 -39.07
C ASN A 418 -2.08 -15.58 -37.88
N PRO A 419 -2.87 -16.64 -37.60
CA PRO A 419 -2.69 -17.49 -36.41
C PRO A 419 -1.33 -18.20 -36.30
N HIS A 420 -0.56 -18.27 -37.41
CA HIS A 420 0.79 -18.84 -37.42
C HIS A 420 1.86 -17.87 -36.85
N ILE A 421 1.57 -16.58 -36.78
CA ILE A 421 2.46 -15.57 -36.20
C ILE A 421 2.23 -15.52 -34.70
N LYS A 422 3.26 -15.84 -33.91
CA LYS A 422 3.19 -15.86 -32.44
C LYS A 422 3.50 -14.52 -31.77
N SER A 423 4.13 -13.60 -32.50
CA SER A 423 4.53 -12.29 -31.98
C SER A 423 4.73 -11.31 -33.14
N MET A 424 4.31 -10.07 -32.94
CA MET A 424 4.52 -8.95 -33.87
C MET A 424 5.12 -7.78 -33.09
N TYR A 425 6.36 -7.41 -33.40
CA TYR A 425 7.12 -6.40 -32.64
C TYR A 425 7.09 -6.61 -31.11
N GLY A 426 7.09 -7.88 -30.66
CA GLY A 426 7.03 -8.23 -29.23
C GLY A 426 5.62 -8.24 -28.62
N VAL A 427 4.59 -7.85 -29.38
CA VAL A 427 3.18 -8.01 -28.99
C VAL A 427 2.77 -9.45 -29.27
N ILE A 428 2.14 -10.11 -28.31
CA ILE A 428 1.71 -11.52 -28.43
C ILE A 428 0.18 -11.67 -28.35
N GLY A 429 -0.52 -10.69 -27.79
CA GLY A 429 -1.97 -10.73 -27.64
C GLY A 429 -2.55 -9.46 -27.03
N PRO A 430 -3.88 -9.38 -26.95
CA PRO A 430 -4.58 -8.26 -26.30
C PRO A 430 -4.36 -8.26 -24.77
N SER A 431 -4.40 -7.08 -24.16
CA SER A 431 -4.32 -6.96 -22.70
C SER A 431 -5.57 -7.54 -22.03
N PRO A 432 -5.45 -8.17 -20.84
CA PRO A 432 -6.61 -8.45 -20.00
C PRO A 432 -7.36 -7.18 -19.56
N LEU A 433 -6.74 -5.99 -19.67
CA LEU A 433 -7.33 -4.70 -19.28
C LEU A 433 -7.86 -3.87 -20.46
N ASP A 434 -7.90 -4.41 -21.68
CA ASP A 434 -8.32 -3.64 -22.87
C ASP A 434 -9.75 -3.04 -22.77
N ASN A 435 -10.62 -3.61 -21.92
CA ASN A 435 -11.97 -3.11 -21.67
C ASN A 435 -12.04 -2.03 -20.57
N LEU A 436 -10.92 -1.70 -19.91
CA LEU A 436 -10.88 -0.68 -18.87
C LEU A 436 -10.88 0.72 -19.51
N ILE A 437 -11.85 1.54 -19.13
CA ILE A 437 -11.93 2.94 -19.58
C ILE A 437 -10.64 3.67 -19.17
N ASN A 438 -10.08 4.43 -20.12
CA ASN A 438 -8.79 5.15 -20.00
C ASN A 438 -7.53 4.26 -19.91
N PHE A 439 -7.62 2.96 -20.20
CA PHE A 439 -6.44 2.10 -20.33
C PHE A 439 -5.82 2.17 -21.73
N ASP A 440 -4.50 2.31 -21.76
CA ASP A 440 -3.67 2.17 -22.96
C ASP A 440 -2.41 1.41 -22.60
N THR A 441 -2.20 0.22 -23.19
CA THR A 441 -1.01 -0.61 -22.99
C THR A 441 0.31 0.16 -23.11
N THR A 442 0.39 1.13 -24.01
CA THR A 442 1.62 1.89 -24.27
C THR A 442 1.86 3.01 -23.26
N ALA A 443 0.81 3.39 -22.51
CA ALA A 443 0.78 4.64 -21.75
C ALA A 443 0.42 4.46 -20.27
N SER A 444 -0.40 3.46 -19.90
CA SER A 444 -0.98 3.25 -18.57
C SER A 444 -0.15 2.33 -17.67
N LEU A 445 0.96 1.77 -18.18
CA LEU A 445 1.88 0.91 -17.44
C LEU A 445 3.22 1.64 -17.20
N PRO A 446 3.38 2.46 -16.13
CA PRO A 446 4.66 3.06 -15.74
C PRO A 446 5.78 2.03 -15.54
N GLY A 447 7.03 2.50 -15.48
CA GLY A 447 8.11 1.69 -14.92
C GLY A 447 7.96 1.63 -13.40
N ASP A 448 8.51 0.60 -12.80
CA ASP A 448 8.52 0.45 -11.35
C ASP A 448 9.80 1.07 -10.80
N VAL A 449 9.68 2.20 -10.09
CA VAL A 449 10.85 2.91 -9.56
C VAL A 449 11.67 2.04 -8.61
N MET A 450 11.04 1.12 -7.88
CA MET A 450 11.74 0.22 -6.97
C MET A 450 12.60 -0.76 -7.76
N HIS A 451 11.99 -1.51 -8.68
CA HIS A 451 12.69 -2.54 -9.44
C HIS A 451 13.60 -1.97 -10.54
N ASP A 452 13.16 -0.96 -11.29
CA ASP A 452 13.88 -0.41 -12.43
C ASP A 452 15.00 0.54 -12.00
N TYR A 453 14.74 1.40 -11.01
CA TYR A 453 15.70 2.43 -10.57
C TYR A 453 16.49 2.00 -9.34
N PHE A 454 15.83 1.78 -8.19
CA PHE A 454 16.54 1.52 -6.92
C PHE A 454 17.25 0.17 -6.89
N GLU A 455 16.64 -0.88 -7.45
CA GLU A 455 17.27 -2.20 -7.56
C GLU A 455 18.05 -2.41 -8.86
N GLY A 456 17.67 -1.69 -9.91
CA GLY A 456 18.24 -1.81 -11.25
C GLY A 456 19.38 -0.84 -11.52
N VAL A 457 19.06 0.33 -12.08
CA VAL A 457 20.05 1.28 -12.63
C VAL A 457 20.95 1.87 -11.55
N CYS A 458 20.39 2.25 -10.42
CA CYS A 458 21.10 3.08 -9.45
C CYS A 458 22.28 2.36 -8.77
N PRO A 459 22.18 1.08 -8.37
CA PRO A 459 23.32 0.30 -7.89
C PRO A 459 24.45 0.18 -8.92
N ILE A 460 24.12 0.05 -10.22
CA ILE A 460 25.12 -0.03 -11.30
C ILE A 460 25.92 1.27 -11.38
N ILE A 461 25.22 2.41 -11.34
CA ILE A 461 25.86 3.74 -11.40
C ILE A 461 26.76 3.95 -10.17
N ILE A 462 26.25 3.70 -8.96
CA ILE A 462 27.04 3.85 -7.73
C ILE A 462 28.31 2.99 -7.80
N MET A 463 28.19 1.73 -8.20
CA MET A 463 29.33 0.82 -8.28
C MET A 463 30.36 1.27 -9.31
N ALA A 464 29.93 1.74 -10.49
CA ALA A 464 30.81 2.30 -11.49
C ALA A 464 31.58 3.53 -10.96
N MET A 465 30.88 4.42 -10.24
CA MET A 465 31.50 5.61 -9.64
C MET A 465 32.51 5.25 -8.54
N LEU A 466 32.19 4.31 -7.66
CA LEU A 466 33.08 3.86 -6.59
C LEU A 466 34.32 3.14 -7.13
N LYS A 467 34.15 2.31 -8.18
CA LYS A 467 35.26 1.66 -8.89
C LYS A 467 36.21 2.70 -9.47
N GLU A 468 35.68 3.69 -10.18
CA GLU A 468 36.50 4.71 -10.81
C GLU A 468 37.20 5.61 -9.77
N ALA A 469 36.52 5.97 -8.69
CA ALA A 469 37.13 6.71 -7.59
C ALA A 469 38.30 5.94 -6.95
N SER A 470 38.18 4.62 -6.83
CA SER A 470 39.27 3.77 -6.35
C SER A 470 40.40 3.63 -7.37
N ASN A 471 40.10 3.50 -8.67
CA ASN A 471 41.11 3.43 -9.73
C ASN A 471 41.95 4.71 -9.78
N LEU A 472 41.30 5.86 -9.62
CA LEU A 472 41.92 7.17 -9.51
C LEU A 472 42.61 7.42 -8.17
N LYS A 473 42.60 6.45 -7.25
CA LYS A 473 43.17 6.52 -5.89
C LYS A 473 42.62 7.68 -5.05
N LEU A 474 41.38 8.11 -5.32
CA LEU A 474 40.69 9.16 -4.56
C LEU A 474 40.15 8.63 -3.22
N ILE A 475 39.78 7.37 -3.17
CA ILE A 475 39.28 6.68 -1.98
C ILE A 475 39.65 5.21 -2.06
N THR A 476 39.97 4.57 -0.92
CA THR A 476 40.19 3.13 -0.86
C THR A 476 38.89 2.41 -0.49
N PHE A 477 38.77 1.14 -0.85
CA PHE A 477 37.60 0.34 -0.44
C PHE A 477 37.51 0.19 1.08
N ALA A 478 38.63 0.09 1.78
CA ALA A 478 38.66 0.11 3.24
C ALA A 478 38.06 1.41 3.79
N ALA A 479 38.39 2.57 3.19
CA ALA A 479 37.82 3.84 3.59
C ALA A 479 36.32 3.97 3.24
N ILE A 480 35.85 3.37 2.15
CA ILE A 480 34.40 3.31 1.84
C ILE A 480 33.69 2.49 2.91
N GLN A 481 34.18 1.28 3.20
CA GLN A 481 33.60 0.40 4.20
C GLN A 481 33.54 1.08 5.59
N GLU A 482 34.67 1.63 6.04
CA GLU A 482 34.77 2.34 7.31
C GLU A 482 33.78 3.52 7.38
N ARG A 483 33.66 4.30 6.30
CA ARG A 483 32.73 5.44 6.25
C ARG A 483 31.28 5.00 6.27
N THR A 484 30.91 3.93 5.56
CA THR A 484 29.54 3.39 5.60
C THR A 484 29.21 2.83 6.99
N GLU A 485 30.14 2.14 7.63
CA GLU A 485 29.92 1.55 8.96
C GLU A 485 29.83 2.60 10.07
N ASN A 486 30.61 3.68 9.97
CA ASN A 486 30.67 4.75 10.97
C ASN A 486 29.77 5.97 10.63
N PHE A 487 29.01 5.92 9.52
CA PHE A 487 28.08 7.00 9.19
C PHE A 487 26.96 7.06 10.24
N SER A 488 26.68 8.27 10.74
CA SER A 488 25.60 8.50 11.70
C SER A 488 24.26 8.54 10.99
N TYR A 489 23.67 7.37 10.73
CA TYR A 489 22.31 7.26 10.21
C TYR A 489 21.30 7.79 11.24
N GLY A 490 20.28 8.52 10.78
CA GLY A 490 19.18 8.95 11.64
C GLY A 490 18.37 7.75 12.14
N GLU A 491 17.58 7.96 13.20
CA GLU A 491 16.76 6.89 13.81
C GLU A 491 15.85 6.18 12.80
N LEU A 492 15.27 6.93 11.86
CA LEU A 492 14.42 6.39 10.79
C LEU A 492 15.18 5.48 9.81
N ASP A 493 16.45 5.79 9.53
CA ASP A 493 17.26 5.09 8.53
C ASP A 493 18.13 3.98 9.14
N ALA A 494 18.25 3.94 10.48
CA ALA A 494 19.11 2.99 11.18
C ALA A 494 18.74 1.52 10.87
N SER A 495 17.45 1.25 10.67
CA SER A 495 16.92 -0.08 10.30
C SER A 495 17.23 -0.48 8.85
N ASN A 496 17.44 0.50 7.97
CA ASN A 496 17.67 0.32 6.53
C ASN A 496 19.07 0.77 6.11
N LYS A 497 20.05 0.78 7.02
CA LYS A 497 21.41 1.21 6.66
C LYS A 497 22.00 0.35 5.53
N PRO A 498 22.79 0.95 4.61
CA PRO A 498 23.46 0.22 3.55
C PRO A 498 24.34 -0.91 4.06
N PRO A 499 24.32 -2.08 3.40
CA PRO A 499 25.17 -3.19 3.78
C PRO A 499 26.62 -2.88 3.43
N SER A 500 27.52 -3.46 4.22
CA SER A 500 28.97 -3.28 4.04
C SER A 500 29.40 -3.66 2.61
N ILE A 501 30.05 -2.71 1.92
CA ILE A 501 30.53 -2.88 0.54
C ILE A 501 31.85 -3.66 0.59
N GLN A 502 31.76 -4.97 0.40
CA GLN A 502 32.93 -5.84 0.33
C GLN A 502 33.57 -5.84 -1.05
N VAL A 503 34.88 -6.12 -1.12
CA VAL A 503 35.64 -6.16 -2.37
C VAL A 503 35.01 -7.10 -3.41
N LYS A 504 34.42 -8.21 -2.96
CA LYS A 504 33.72 -9.20 -3.81
C LYS A 504 32.49 -8.63 -4.54
N HIS A 505 31.84 -7.60 -4.00
CA HIS A 505 30.68 -6.94 -4.60
C HIS A 505 31.08 -6.12 -5.84
N LEU A 506 32.33 -5.65 -5.91
CA LEU A 506 32.88 -4.91 -7.04
C LEU A 506 33.09 -5.81 -8.25
N ASN A 507 33.63 -7.02 -8.07
CA ASN A 507 33.87 -7.93 -9.19
C ASN A 507 32.58 -8.35 -9.91
N ASN A 508 31.44 -8.27 -9.21
CA ASN A 508 30.14 -8.67 -9.73
C ASN A 508 29.21 -7.48 -10.07
N ASP A 509 29.67 -6.23 -9.96
CA ASP A 509 28.87 -5.01 -10.22
C ASP A 509 27.52 -4.98 -9.47
N ARG A 510 27.50 -5.49 -8.24
CA ARG A 510 26.25 -5.67 -7.48
C ARG A 510 26.40 -5.26 -6.03
N ILE A 511 25.52 -4.36 -5.60
CA ILE A 511 25.27 -4.07 -4.18
C ILE A 511 24.21 -5.07 -3.70
N THR A 512 24.52 -5.82 -2.65
CA THR A 512 23.55 -6.70 -1.97
C THR A 512 22.59 -5.88 -1.09
N GLY A 513 21.42 -6.39 -0.73
CA GLY A 513 20.46 -5.72 0.17
C GLY A 513 19.10 -5.44 -0.48
N SER A 514 18.12 -5.05 0.34
CA SER A 514 16.81 -4.58 -0.12
C SER A 514 16.92 -3.25 -0.88
N ALA A 515 15.86 -2.84 -1.58
CA ALA A 515 15.77 -1.52 -2.19
C ALA A 515 16.04 -0.39 -1.18
N ALA A 516 15.38 -0.43 -0.01
CA ALA A 516 15.56 0.54 1.07
C ALA A 516 16.97 0.53 1.71
N GLN A 517 17.67 -0.60 1.64
CA GLN A 517 19.06 -0.67 2.07
C GLN A 517 20.04 -0.09 1.04
N LYS A 518 19.66 -0.06 -0.24
CA LYS A 518 20.49 0.53 -1.29
C LYS A 518 20.28 2.04 -1.40
N PHE A 519 19.11 2.54 -1.01
CA PHE A 519 18.68 3.94 -1.17
C PHE A 519 17.85 4.46 -0.02
#